data_AF-A0A6I1GHW6-F1
#
_entry.id   AF-A0A6I1GHW6-F1
#
_cell.length_a   1.000
_cell.length_b   1.000
_cell.length_c   1.000
_cell.angle_alpha   90.00
_cell.angle_beta   90.00
_cell.angle_gamma   90.00
#
_symmetry.space_group_name_H-M   'P 1'
#
loop_
_entity.id
_entity.type
_entity.pdbx_description
1 polymer ?
#
loop_
_entity_poly.entity_id
_entity_poly.type
_entity_poly.pdbx_seq_one_letter_code
_entity_poly.pdbx_strand_id
1 'polypeptide(L)'
;MAPSQKYEMWVALLSGQATQREVALKYGVDRSTVVSVCKAAKTGALTALAARPGRPGMTPEQVELAEARAEVERLKATVTEQAVALHLHQGKARWD
;
A
#
# COMPACT_ATOMS: atom_id res chain seq x y z
N MET A 1 1.64 15.04 21.99
CA MET A 1 2.31 15.85 20.94
C MET A 1 1.41 15.97 19.73
N ALA A 2 1.24 17.19 19.23
CA ALA A 2 0.49 17.46 18.00
C ALA A 2 1.21 16.87 16.77
N PRO A 3 0.50 16.52 15.68
CA PRO A 3 1.12 16.04 14.44
C PRO A 3 2.17 17.01 13.86
N SER A 4 1.91 18.32 13.91
CA SER A 4 2.86 19.36 13.46
C SER A 4 4.18 19.32 14.23
N GLN A 5 4.13 19.17 15.56
CA GLN A 5 5.33 19.05 16.40
C GLN A 5 6.13 17.78 16.08
N LYS A 6 5.45 16.67 15.81
CA LYS A 6 6.10 15.42 15.38
C LYS A 6 6.78 15.59 14.02
N TYR A 7 6.17 16.34 13.11
CA TYR A 7 6.73 16.65 11.80
C TYR A 7 7.99 17.53 11.92
N GLU A 8 7.92 18.65 12.65
CA GLU A 8 9.09 19.52 12.91
C GLU A 8 10.24 18.74 13.54
N MET A 9 9.92 17.91 14.53
CA MET A 9 10.87 17.02 15.17
C MET A 9 11.57 16.09 14.18
N TRP A 10 10.79 15.44 13.30
CA TRP A 10 11.32 14.54 12.28
C TRP A 10 12.19 15.29 11.27
N VAL A 11 11.76 16.48 10.82
CA VAL A 11 12.52 17.32 9.88
C VAL A 11 13.88 17.70 10.45
N ALA A 12 13.95 18.16 11.70
CA ALA A 12 15.20 18.56 12.34
C ALA A 12 16.22 17.41 12.46
N LEU A 13 15.74 16.18 12.69
CA LEU A 13 16.58 14.99 12.75
C LEU A 13 17.00 14.51 11.36
N LEU A 14 16.08 14.56 10.40
CA LEU A 14 16.33 14.15 9.01
C LEU A 14 17.35 15.06 8.32
N SER A 15 17.30 16.36 8.60
CA SER A 15 18.23 17.36 8.07
C SER A 15 19.59 17.40 8.79
N GLY A 16 19.74 16.63 9.88
CA GLY A 16 20.93 16.66 10.73
C GLY A 16 21.11 17.96 11.52
N GLN A 17 20.08 18.82 11.59
CA GLN A 17 20.12 20.09 12.32
C GLN A 17 20.08 19.91 13.85
N ALA A 18 19.64 18.75 14.33
CA ALA A 18 19.65 18.40 15.74
C ALA A 18 19.85 16.89 15.93
N THR A 19 20.35 16.51 17.10
CA THR A 19 20.47 15.12 17.54
C THR A 19 19.19 14.67 18.24
N GLN A 20 18.99 13.34 18.35
CA GLN A 20 17.87 12.77 19.10
C GLN A 20 17.83 13.24 20.56
N ARG A 21 18.99 13.48 21.17
CA ARG A 21 19.09 13.97 22.55
C ARG A 21 18.59 15.41 22.67
N GLU A 22 19.04 16.31 21.80
CA GLU A 22 18.65 17.72 21.82
C GLU A 22 17.15 17.89 21.55
N VAL A 23 16.64 17.11 20.61
CA VAL A 23 15.22 17.07 20.29
C VAL A 23 14.39 16.54 21.45
N ALA A 24 14.81 15.43 22.07
CA ALA A 24 14.15 14.86 23.24
C ALA A 24 14.05 15.89 24.38
N LEU A 25 15.14 16.60 24.65
CA LEU A 25 15.19 17.68 25.64
C LEU A 25 14.26 18.84 25.26
N LYS A 26 14.33 19.33 24.01
CA LYS A 26 13.51 20.46 23.53
C LYS A 26 12.02 20.22 23.71
N TYR A 27 11.54 19.02 23.40
CA TYR A 27 10.12 18.67 23.47
C TYR A 27 9.72 18.01 24.80
N GLY A 28 10.65 17.84 25.75
CA GLY A 28 10.38 17.22 27.04
C GLY A 28 9.94 15.75 26.95
N VAL A 29 10.45 15.01 25.97
CA VAL A 29 10.08 13.60 25.70
C VAL A 29 11.26 12.66 25.84
N ASP A 30 10.98 11.38 26.06
CA ASP A 30 12.02 10.35 26.05
C ASP A 30 12.56 10.08 24.63
N ARG A 31 13.83 9.68 24.51
CA ARG A 31 14.45 9.33 23.22
C ARG A 31 13.72 8.21 22.48
N SER A 32 13.09 7.26 23.19
CA SER A 32 12.26 6.22 22.56
C SER A 32 11.03 6.79 21.87
N THR A 33 10.46 7.90 22.38
CA THR A 33 9.37 8.62 21.71
C THR A 33 9.86 9.24 20.41
N VAL A 34 11.04 9.86 20.44
CA VAL A 34 11.69 10.43 19.25
C VAL A 34 11.91 9.35 18.18
N VAL A 35 12.50 8.22 18.57
CA VAL A 35 12.73 7.07 17.68
C VAL A 35 11.42 6.54 17.08
N SER A 36 10.37 6.42 17.90
CA SER A 36 9.07 5.94 17.46
C SER A 36 8.43 6.88 16.44
N VAL A 37 8.54 8.20 16.62
CA VAL A 37 8.07 9.18 15.64
C VAL A 37 8.87 9.10 14.35
N CYS A 38 10.21 9.03 14.41
CA CYS A 38 11.04 8.88 13.22
C CYS A 38 10.71 7.60 12.44
N LYS A 39 10.46 6.48 13.14
CA LYS A 39 10.03 5.22 12.52
C LYS A 39 8.68 5.37 11.83
N ALA A 40 7.70 5.97 12.49
CA ALA A 40 6.37 6.20 11.92
C ALA A 40 6.44 7.11 10.69
N ALA A 41 7.16 8.22 10.78
CA ALA A 41 7.33 9.16 9.67
C ALA A 41 8.02 8.52 8.46
N LYS A 42 9.13 7.77 8.69
CA LYS A 42 9.81 7.03 7.62
C LYS A 42 8.92 5.98 6.97
N THR A 43 8.19 5.22 7.78
CA THR A 43 7.27 4.19 7.28
C THR A 43 6.16 4.82 6.44
N GLY A 44 5.52 5.88 6.95
CA GLY A 44 4.46 6.59 6.23
C GLY A 44 4.95 7.20 4.91
N ALA A 45 6.15 7.81 4.90
CA ALA A 45 6.75 8.34 3.69
C ALA A 45 7.04 7.23 2.65
N LEU A 46 7.63 6.11 3.07
CA LEU A 46 7.89 4.99 2.17
C LEU A 46 6.60 4.34 1.65
N THR A 47 5.57 4.19 2.49
CA THR A 47 4.26 3.70 2.06
C THR A 47 3.63 4.62 1.02
N ALA A 48 3.66 5.94 1.25
CA ALA A 48 3.12 6.91 0.32
C ALA A 48 3.89 6.94 -1.01
N LEU A 49 5.22 6.79 -0.97
CA LEU A 49 6.06 6.74 -2.17
C LEU A 49 5.95 5.41 -2.94
N ALA A 50 5.66 4.31 -2.25
CA ALA A 50 5.41 3.01 -2.86
C ALA A 50 4.02 2.91 -3.49
N ALA A 51 3.09 3.78 -3.09
CA ALA A 51 1.76 3.84 -3.69
C ALA A 51 1.90 4.18 -5.18
N ARG A 52 1.20 3.43 -6.03
CA ARG A 52 1.12 3.75 -7.46
C ARG A 52 0.40 5.09 -7.61
N PRO A 53 0.84 5.98 -8.50
CA PRO A 53 0.07 7.16 -8.86
C PRO A 53 -1.36 6.73 -9.20
N GLY A 54 -2.34 7.20 -8.43
CA GLY A 54 -3.75 6.92 -8.70
C GLY A 54 -4.13 7.46 -10.08
N ARG A 55 -5.19 6.90 -10.67
CA ARG A 55 -5.84 7.54 -11.83
C ARG A 55 -6.48 8.85 -11.36
N PRO A 56 -6.19 10.00 -11.99
CA PRO A 56 -6.83 11.26 -11.62
C PRO A 56 -8.34 11.12 -11.58
N GLY A 57 -8.96 11.52 -10.46
CA GLY A 57 -10.42 11.45 -10.27
C GLY A 57 -10.96 10.13 -9.72
N MET A 58 -10.10 9.16 -9.35
CA MET A 58 -10.53 7.91 -8.71
C MET A 58 -9.92 7.76 -7.30
N THR A 59 -10.72 7.34 -6.32
CA THR A 59 -10.22 6.94 -4.99
C THR A 59 -9.43 5.63 -5.09
N PRO A 60 -8.55 5.32 -4.12
CA PRO A 60 -7.85 4.03 -4.09
C PRO A 60 -8.79 2.83 -4.20
N GLU A 61 -9.92 2.86 -3.49
CA GLU A 61 -10.93 1.80 -3.51
C GLU A 61 -11.57 1.65 -4.90
N GLN A 62 -11.76 2.75 -5.63
CA GLN A 62 -12.28 2.71 -6.99
C GLN A 62 -11.27 2.13 -7.99
N VAL A 63 -9.98 2.39 -7.79
CA VAL A 63 -8.91 1.79 -8.59
C VAL A 63 -8.86 0.29 -8.34
N GLU A 64 -8.83 -0.13 -7.07
CA GLU A 64 -8.84 -1.55 -6.68
C GLU A 64 -10.09 -2.28 -7.22
N LEU A 65 -11.27 -1.67 -7.12
CA LEU A 65 -12.50 -2.22 -7.67
C LEU A 65 -12.44 -2.38 -9.20
N ALA A 66 -11.86 -1.40 -9.90
CA ALA A 66 -11.72 -1.46 -11.35
C ALA A 66 -10.74 -2.58 -11.77
N GLU A 67 -9.63 -2.73 -11.06
CA GLU A 67 -8.66 -3.81 -11.28
C GLU A 67 -9.28 -5.18 -11.00
N ALA A 68 -10.01 -5.34 -9.89
CA ALA A 68 -10.71 -6.57 -9.54
C ALA A 68 -11.77 -6.96 -10.59
N ARG A 69 -12.52 -5.97 -11.11
CA ARG A 69 -13.50 -6.21 -12.19
C ARG A 69 -12.84 -6.66 -13.48
N ALA A 70 -11.74 -6.02 -13.87
CA ALA A 70 -10.98 -6.42 -15.06
C ALA A 70 -10.45 -7.87 -14.93
N GLU A 71 -9.99 -8.23 -13.74
CA GLU A 71 -9.53 -9.58 -13.43
C GLU A 71 -10.67 -10.61 -13.54
N VAL A 72 -11.84 -10.30 -12.97
CA VAL A 72 -13.02 -11.17 -13.05
C VAL A 72 -13.43 -11.43 -14.49
N GLU A 73 -13.41 -10.42 -15.36
CA GLU A 73 -13.74 -10.60 -16.78
C GLU A 73 -12.72 -11.49 -17.51
N ARG A 74 -11.42 -11.32 -17.23
CA ARG A 74 -10.38 -12.22 -17.75
C ARG A 74 -10.58 -13.66 -17.29
N LEU A 75 -10.87 -13.86 -16.02
CA LEU A 75 -11.11 -15.18 -15.44
C LEU A 75 -12.37 -15.82 -16.02
N LYS A 76 -13.46 -15.07 -16.22
CA LYS A 76 -14.68 -15.56 -16.87
C LYS A 76 -14.42 -16.05 -18.30
N ALA A 77 -13.64 -15.30 -19.08
CA ALA A 77 -13.25 -15.72 -20.42
C ALA A 77 -12.47 -17.05 -20.38
N THR A 78 -11.48 -17.14 -19.49
CA THR A 78 -10.66 -18.36 -19.31
C THR A 78 -11.52 -19.56 -18.90
N VAL A 79 -12.42 -19.38 -17.93
CA VAL A 79 -13.33 -20.44 -17.46
C VAL A 79 -14.26 -20.90 -18.58
N THR A 80 -14.73 -19.97 -19.41
CA THR A 80 -15.59 -20.29 -20.56
C THR A 80 -14.85 -21.15 -21.58
N GLU A 81 -13.62 -20.78 -21.93
CA GLU A 81 -12.76 -21.56 -22.83
C GLU A 81 -12.49 -22.96 -22.27
N GLN A 82 -12.17 -23.06 -20.98
CA GLN A 82 -11.96 -24.34 -20.30
C GLN A 82 -13.21 -25.20 -20.28
N ALA A 83 -14.39 -24.62 -20.05
CA ALA A 83 -15.66 -25.34 -20.06
C ALA A 83 -15.99 -25.89 -21.46
N VAL A 84 -15.74 -25.12 -22.51
CA VAL A 84 -15.90 -25.58 -23.90
C VAL A 84 -14.94 -26.74 -24.20
N ALA A 85 -13.66 -26.59 -23.85
CA ALA A 85 -12.67 -27.65 -24.04
C ALA A 85 -13.07 -28.94 -23.30
N LEU A 86 -13.51 -28.82 -22.04
CA LEU A 86 -13.97 -29.95 -21.24
C LEU A 86 -15.19 -30.63 -21.86
N HIS A 87 -16.20 -29.86 -22.28
CA HIS A 87 -17.40 -30.40 -22.93
C HIS A 87 -17.05 -31.16 -24.22
N LEU A 88 -16.15 -30.62 -25.05
CA LEU A 88 -15.70 -31.28 -26.27
C LEU A 88 -14.89 -32.55 -25.98
N HIS A 89 -14.12 -32.59 -24.89
CA HIS A 89 -13.41 -33.80 -24.47
C HIS A 89 -14.36 -34.86 -23.92
N GLN A 90 -15.33 -34.48 -23.08
CA GLN A 90 -16.32 -35.39 -22.49
C GLN A 90 -17.31 -35.92 -23.52
N GLY A 91 -17.77 -35.09 -24.46
CA GLY A 91 -18.64 -35.54 -25.56
C GLY A 91 -17.95 -36.50 -26.55
N LYS A 92 -16.62 -36.61 -26.51
CA LYS A 92 -15.83 -37.62 -27.24
C LYS A 92 -15.60 -38.91 -26.46
N ALA A 93 -15.96 -38.98 -25.17
CA ALA A 93 -15.96 -40.24 -24.42
C ALA A 93 -17.11 -41.10 -24.96
N ARG A 94 -16.75 -42.05 -25.83
CA ARG A 94 -17.66 -42.93 -26.57
C ARG A 94 -18.52 -43.77 -25.61
N TRP A 95 -19.75 -44.06 -26.03
CA TRP A 95 -20.49 -45.25 -25.59
C TRP A 95 -19.60 -46.47 -25.83
N ASP A 96 -19.16 -47.11 -24.74
CA ASP A 96 -18.86 -48.55 -24.72
C ASP A 96 -20.17 -49.34 -24.60
#